data_AF-A0AAV5DPG7-F1
#
_entry.id   AF-A0AAV5DPG7-F1
#
_cell.length_a   1.000
_cell.length_b   1.000
_cell.length_c   1.000
_cell.angle_alpha   90.00
_cell.angle_beta   90.00
_cell.angle_gamma   90.00
#
_symmetry.space_group_name_H-M   'P 1'
#
loop_
_entity.id
_entity.type
_entity.pdbx_description
1 polymer ?
#
loop_
_entity_poly.entity_id
_entity_poly.type
_entity_poly.pdbx_seq_one_letter_code
_entity_poly.pdbx_strand_id
1 'polypeptide(L)'
;MGTKVIATENEPVKWTTPLGLPVVQPYRKLGRHLIKTSLQVLTLQRETDKVMVKRQRTAFPPNFVHSLDGSHMMMTAVACRRQGLNFAGVHDSYWTHACDVDTMNKILREKFVELYDTPILENVCFPCVIPNHQIAYVNNKLYLMQLLESFQTSFPTVKFPPLPERGDFDLKDVLESPYFFN
;
A
#
# COMPACT_ATOMS: atom_id res chain seq x y z
N MET A 1 -3.18 14.18 -7.13
CA MET A 1 -2.51 14.80 -8.30
C MET A 1 -1.19 14.12 -8.66
N GLY A 2 -0.38 13.67 -7.70
CA GLY A 2 0.94 13.08 -7.99
C GLY A 2 0.96 11.85 -8.91
N THR A 3 -0.03 10.95 -8.79
CA THR A 3 -0.11 9.74 -9.64
C THR A 3 -0.41 9.99 -11.11
N LYS A 4 -0.99 11.15 -11.46
CA LYS A 4 -1.16 11.56 -12.86
C LYS A 4 0.21 11.75 -13.53
N VAL A 5 1.18 12.23 -12.77
CA VAL A 5 2.45 12.70 -13.33
C VAL A 5 3.45 11.56 -13.48
N ILE A 6 3.56 10.68 -12.48
CA ILE A 6 4.37 9.46 -12.52
C ILE A 6 4.09 8.63 -13.77
N ALA A 7 2.80 8.40 -14.05
CA ALA A 7 2.42 7.58 -15.18
C ALA A 7 2.59 8.30 -16.54
N THR A 8 2.77 9.62 -16.55
CA THR A 8 3.09 10.38 -17.78
C THR A 8 4.55 10.13 -18.22
N GLU A 9 5.45 9.83 -17.29
CA GLU A 9 6.84 9.40 -17.53
C GLU A 9 6.95 7.91 -17.91
N ASN A 10 5.83 7.24 -18.19
CA ASN A 10 5.76 5.82 -18.53
C ASN A 10 6.28 4.86 -17.43
N GLU A 11 6.38 5.32 -16.19
CA GLU A 11 6.66 4.47 -15.03
C GLU A 11 5.36 4.11 -14.28
N PRO A 12 5.21 2.88 -13.78
CA PRO A 12 4.07 2.53 -12.94
C PRO A 12 4.23 3.15 -11.55
N VAL A 13 3.11 3.36 -10.86
CA VAL A 13 3.10 3.84 -9.48
C VAL A 13 3.55 2.70 -8.55
N LYS A 14 4.55 2.96 -7.70
CA LYS A 14 5.16 1.97 -6.78
C LYS A 14 5.32 2.56 -5.39
N TRP A 15 4.90 1.91 -4.32
CA TRP A 15 5.14 2.38 -2.94
C TRP A 15 5.54 1.22 -2.04
N THR A 16 6.03 1.53 -0.86
CA THR A 16 6.34 0.54 0.17
C THR A 16 5.32 0.66 1.31
N THR A 17 4.75 -0.45 1.77
CA THR A 17 3.86 -0.43 2.94
C THR A 17 4.64 -0.14 4.23
N PRO A 18 3.99 0.25 5.33
CA PRO A 18 4.65 0.41 6.64
C PRO A 18 5.38 -0.84 7.14
N LEU A 19 5.02 -2.03 6.62
CA LEU A 19 5.68 -3.30 6.90
C LEU A 19 6.87 -3.61 5.96
N GLY A 20 7.23 -2.70 5.07
CA GLY A 20 8.35 -2.89 4.13
C GLY A 20 7.99 -3.67 2.86
N LEU A 21 6.71 -3.91 2.58
CA LEU A 21 6.28 -4.64 1.38
C LEU A 21 6.22 -3.70 0.17
N PRO A 22 6.99 -3.95 -0.91
CA PRO A 22 6.87 -3.16 -2.14
C PRO A 22 5.59 -3.52 -2.91
N VAL A 23 4.82 -2.51 -3.27
CA VAL A 23 3.58 -2.61 -4.05
C VAL A 23 3.77 -1.88 -5.37
N VAL A 24 3.45 -2.55 -6.49
CA VAL A 24 3.55 -2.00 -7.85
C VAL A 24 2.21 -2.15 -8.56
N GLN A 25 1.71 -1.09 -9.16
CA GLN A 25 0.49 -1.15 -9.95
C GLN A 25 0.75 -1.74 -11.36
N PRO A 26 0.09 -2.86 -11.73
CA PRO A 26 0.37 -3.58 -12.97
C PRO A 26 -0.32 -2.98 -14.21
N TYR A 27 -0.92 -1.79 -14.12
CA TYR A 27 -1.76 -1.26 -15.20
C TYR A 27 -0.93 -0.78 -16.40
N ARG A 28 -0.75 -1.69 -17.36
CA ARG A 28 -0.07 -1.50 -18.65
C ARG A 28 -1.06 -1.66 -19.80
N LYS A 29 -0.78 -1.05 -20.95
CA LYS A 29 -1.58 -1.18 -22.16
C LYS A 29 -1.45 -2.61 -22.68
N LEU A 30 -2.58 -3.18 -23.08
CA LEU A 30 -2.63 -4.52 -23.63
C LEU A 30 -2.48 -4.44 -25.15
N GLY A 31 -1.45 -5.10 -25.67
CA GLY A 31 -1.22 -5.30 -27.09
C GLY A 31 -1.86 -6.61 -27.55
N ARG A 32 -2.07 -6.71 -28.87
CA ARG A 32 -2.49 -7.96 -29.51
C ARG A 32 -1.28 -8.62 -30.14
N HIS A 33 -1.11 -9.91 -29.91
CA HIS A 33 -0.11 -10.73 -30.55
C HIS A 33 -0.82 -11.79 -31.40
N LEU A 34 -0.67 -11.69 -32.72
CA LEU A 34 -1.32 -12.59 -33.66
C LEU A 34 -0.37 -13.74 -33.99
N ILE A 35 -0.77 -14.97 -33.66
CA ILE A 35 -0.06 -16.18 -34.03
C ILE A 35 -0.79 -16.79 -35.22
N LYS A 36 -0.15 -16.74 -36.39
CA LYS A 36 -0.64 -17.42 -37.59
C LYS A 36 -0.25 -18.88 -37.53
N THR A 37 -1.24 -19.76 -37.62
CA THR A 37 -1.06 -21.21 -37.79
C THR A 37 -1.61 -21.64 -39.14
N SER A 38 -1.31 -22.86 -39.58
CA SER A 38 -1.83 -23.38 -40.85
C SER A 38 -3.35 -23.53 -40.91
N LEU A 39 -4.03 -23.61 -39.75
CA LEU A 39 -5.48 -23.76 -39.64
C LEU A 39 -6.21 -22.44 -39.37
N GLN A 40 -5.62 -21.54 -38.58
CA GLN A 40 -6.26 -20.28 -38.16
C GLN A 40 -5.27 -19.27 -37.58
N VAL A 41 -5.75 -18.05 -37.31
CA VAL A 41 -5.00 -17.01 -36.60
C VAL A 41 -5.50 -16.90 -35.16
N LEU A 42 -4.62 -17.17 -34.20
CA LEU A 42 -4.90 -16.98 -32.77
C LEU A 42 -4.53 -15.56 -32.36
N THR A 43 -5.44 -14.87 -31.68
CA THR A 43 -5.17 -13.54 -31.10
C THR A 43 -4.90 -13.69 -29.61
N LEU A 44 -3.66 -13.50 -29.21
CA LEU A 44 -3.25 -13.45 -27.80
C LEU A 44 -3.21 -12.00 -27.31
N GLN A 45 -3.52 -11.80 -26.04
CA GLN A 45 -3.36 -10.53 -25.37
C GLN A 45 -2.02 -10.53 -24.63
N ARG A 46 -1.16 -9.57 -24.91
CA ARG A 46 0.16 -9.43 -24.29
C ARG A 46 0.30 -8.04 -23.69
N GLU A 47 0.82 -7.94 -22.47
CA GLU A 47 1.16 -6.65 -21.89
C GLU A 47 2.26 -5.95 -22.69
N THR A 48 2.12 -4.65 -22.87
CA THR A 48 3.15 -3.79 -23.49
C THR A 48 3.93 -3.02 -22.43
N ASP A 49 5.03 -2.39 -22.82
CA ASP A 49 5.81 -1.53 -21.92
C ASP A 49 5.16 -0.16 -21.67
N LYS A 50 4.00 0.12 -22.28
CA LYS A 50 3.32 1.40 -22.14
C LYS A 50 2.36 1.39 -20.96
N VAL A 51 2.52 2.32 -20.03
CA VAL A 51 1.69 2.44 -18.83
C VAL A 51 0.32 3.06 -19.16
N MET A 52 -0.73 2.60 -18.47
CA MET A 52 -2.08 3.16 -18.57
C MET A 52 -2.30 4.28 -17.54
N VAL A 53 -1.87 5.51 -17.88
CA VAL A 53 -1.91 6.70 -17.00
C VAL A 53 -3.25 6.89 -16.30
N LYS A 54 -4.37 6.80 -17.04
CA LYS A 54 -5.71 6.99 -16.48
C LYS A 54 -6.02 5.96 -15.39
N ARG A 55 -5.69 4.68 -15.62
CA ARG A 55 -5.99 3.60 -14.65
C ARG A 55 -5.05 3.61 -13.45
N GLN A 56 -3.76 3.85 -13.65
CA GLN A 56 -2.81 4.07 -12.54
C GLN A 56 -3.33 5.16 -11.59
N ARG A 57 -3.73 6.32 -12.15
CA ARG A 57 -4.26 7.44 -11.36
C ARG A 57 -5.50 7.08 -10.57
N THR A 58 -6.49 6.44 -11.20
CA THR A 58 -7.78 6.13 -10.55
C THR A 58 -7.68 4.96 -9.58
N ALA A 59 -6.75 4.02 -9.80
CA ALA A 59 -6.60 2.85 -8.96
C ALA A 59 -5.63 3.07 -7.78
N PHE A 60 -4.88 4.18 -7.75
CA PHE A 60 -3.96 4.42 -6.65
C PHE A 60 -4.65 4.57 -5.29
N PRO A 61 -5.66 5.45 -5.11
CA PRO A 61 -6.33 5.57 -3.81
C PRO A 61 -6.86 4.25 -3.25
N PRO A 62 -7.63 3.42 -3.99
CA PRO A 62 -8.12 2.15 -3.44
C PRO A 62 -6.99 1.15 -3.16
N ASN A 63 -5.99 1.03 -4.05
CA ASN A 63 -4.88 0.11 -3.81
C ASN A 63 -4.02 0.53 -2.61
N PHE A 64 -3.88 1.83 -2.39
CA PHE A 64 -3.12 2.34 -1.25
C PHE A 64 -3.83 2.00 0.07
N VAL A 65 -5.14 2.26 0.18
CA VAL A 65 -5.95 1.89 1.35
C VAL A 65 -5.91 0.38 1.58
N HIS A 66 -6.14 -0.43 0.54
CA HIS A 66 -6.06 -1.90 0.66
C HIS A 66 -4.69 -2.40 1.13
N SER A 67 -3.60 -1.70 0.78
CA SER A 67 -2.27 -2.06 1.25
C SER A 67 -2.06 -1.75 2.75
N LEU A 68 -2.77 -0.74 3.28
CA LEU A 68 -2.81 -0.44 4.71
C LEU A 68 -3.67 -1.45 5.45
N ASP A 69 -4.84 -1.80 4.92
CA ASP A 69 -5.72 -2.83 5.50
C ASP A 69 -4.98 -4.17 5.61
N GLY A 70 -4.26 -4.57 4.55
CA GLY A 70 -3.41 -5.76 4.58
C GLY A 70 -2.26 -5.68 5.59
N SER A 71 -1.70 -4.48 5.81
CA SER A 71 -0.67 -4.26 6.83
C SER A 71 -1.25 -4.39 8.24
N HIS A 72 -2.42 -3.81 8.49
CA HIS A 72 -3.14 -3.92 9.76
C HIS A 72 -3.53 -5.37 10.08
N MET A 73 -4.07 -6.10 9.10
CA MET A 73 -4.36 -7.53 9.22
C MET A 73 -3.11 -8.32 9.63
N MET A 74 -1.98 -8.08 8.95
CA MET A 74 -0.75 -8.82 9.21
C MET A 74 -0.15 -8.50 10.58
N MET A 75 -0.16 -7.23 11.00
CA MET A 75 0.24 -6.81 12.35
C MET A 75 -0.61 -7.48 13.43
N THR A 76 -1.92 -7.50 13.22
CA THR A 76 -2.89 -8.15 14.11
C THR A 76 -2.62 -9.66 14.19
N ALA A 77 -2.47 -10.34 13.05
CA ALA A 77 -2.21 -11.77 13.00
C ALA A 77 -0.94 -12.15 13.79
N VAL A 78 0.14 -11.36 13.64
CA VAL A 78 1.39 -11.56 14.38
C VAL A 78 1.18 -11.36 15.88
N ALA A 79 0.41 -10.35 16.28
CA ALA A 79 0.13 -10.05 17.68
C ALA A 79 -0.77 -11.13 18.34
N CYS A 80 -1.83 -11.56 17.65
CA CYS A 80 -2.68 -12.68 18.07
C CYS A 80 -1.85 -13.95 18.28
N ARG A 81 -0.99 -14.29 17.32
CA ARG A 81 -0.11 -15.47 17.43
C ARG A 81 0.84 -15.39 18.63
N ARG A 82 1.38 -14.21 18.94
CA ARG A 82 2.25 -14.00 20.12
C ARG A 82 1.51 -14.18 21.45
N GLN A 83 0.20 -13.92 21.47
CA GLN A 83 -0.66 -14.14 22.62
C GLN A 83 -1.31 -15.54 22.64
N GLY A 84 -0.99 -16.40 21.67
CA GLY A 84 -1.52 -17.76 21.60
C GLY A 84 -2.92 -17.88 21.00
N LEU A 85 -3.45 -16.83 20.37
CA LEU A 85 -4.76 -16.84 19.71
C LEU A 85 -4.65 -17.46 18.31
N ASN A 86 -5.68 -18.24 17.94
CA ASN A 86 -5.87 -18.68 16.56
C ASN A 86 -6.52 -17.55 15.75
N PHE A 87 -5.87 -17.12 14.67
CA PHE A 87 -6.36 -16.03 13.83
C PHE A 87 -6.59 -16.49 12.40
N ALA A 88 -7.72 -16.11 11.82
CA ALA A 88 -7.99 -16.20 10.40
C ALA A 88 -8.52 -14.85 9.89
N GLY A 89 -8.12 -14.45 8.68
CA GLY A 89 -8.53 -13.18 8.08
C GLY A 89 -8.98 -13.39 6.64
N VAL A 90 -10.11 -12.78 6.28
CA VAL A 90 -10.59 -12.66 4.89
C VAL A 90 -10.76 -11.17 4.61
N HIS A 91 -9.76 -10.54 4.00
CA HIS A 91 -9.70 -9.10 3.79
C HIS A 91 -9.87 -8.31 5.11
N ASP A 92 -11.00 -7.64 5.29
CA ASP A 92 -11.37 -6.81 6.43
C ASP A 92 -12.15 -7.59 7.51
N SER A 93 -12.39 -8.89 7.30
CA SER A 93 -13.07 -9.77 8.25
C SER A 93 -12.08 -10.61 9.05
N TYR A 94 -12.15 -10.50 10.38
CA TYR A 94 -11.22 -11.15 11.31
C TYR A 94 -11.91 -12.19 12.19
N TRP A 95 -11.38 -13.41 12.21
CA TRP A 95 -11.97 -14.56 12.89
C TRP A 95 -11.00 -15.16 13.91
N THR A 96 -11.54 -15.59 15.05
CA THR A 96 -10.85 -16.32 16.12
C THR A 96 -11.85 -17.27 16.80
N HIS A 97 -11.41 -18.04 17.80
CA HIS A 97 -12.35 -18.79 18.65
C HIS A 97 -13.22 -17.86 19.49
N ALA A 98 -14.47 -18.28 19.76
CA ALA A 98 -15.45 -17.46 20.48
C ALA A 98 -14.96 -16.96 21.85
N CYS A 99 -14.13 -17.74 22.56
CA CYS A 99 -13.55 -17.35 23.84
C CYS A 99 -12.51 -16.22 23.75
N ASP A 100 -11.95 -15.98 22.57
CA ASP A 100 -10.82 -15.08 22.35
C ASP A 100 -11.24 -13.75 21.68
N VAL A 101 -12.52 -13.59 21.34
CA VAL A 101 -13.05 -12.43 20.58
C VAL A 101 -12.73 -11.12 21.27
N ASP A 102 -12.97 -11.02 22.58
CA ASP A 102 -12.69 -9.80 23.35
C ASP A 102 -11.21 -9.42 23.32
N THR A 103 -10.33 -10.42 23.40
CA THR A 103 -8.88 -10.23 23.35
C THR A 103 -8.44 -9.83 21.95
N MET A 104 -8.97 -10.48 20.91
CA MET A 104 -8.70 -10.11 19.51
C MET A 104 -9.14 -8.68 19.21
N ASN A 105 -10.32 -8.26 19.68
CA ASN A 105 -10.84 -6.91 19.46
C ASN A 105 -9.95 -5.83 20.09
N LYS A 106 -9.37 -6.10 21.27
CA LYS A 106 -8.37 -5.20 21.88
C LYS A 106 -7.12 -5.11 21.00
N ILE A 107 -6.56 -6.25 20.57
CA ILE A 107 -5.38 -6.28 19.69
C ILE A 107 -5.64 -5.54 18.38
N LEU A 108 -6.82 -5.73 17.77
CA LEU A 108 -7.21 -5.07 16.53
C LEU A 108 -7.15 -3.54 16.67
N ARG A 109 -7.76 -2.99 17.74
CA ARG A 109 -7.75 -1.56 18.03
C ARG A 109 -6.35 -1.05 18.33
N GLU A 110 -5.57 -1.76 19.15
CA GLU A 110 -4.18 -1.43 19.46
C GLU A 110 -3.33 -1.34 18.18
N LYS A 111 -3.42 -2.34 17.30
CA LYS A 111 -2.65 -2.37 16.05
C LYS A 111 -3.14 -1.37 15.03
N PHE A 112 -4.42 -1.00 15.07
CA PHE A 112 -4.94 0.10 14.26
C PHE A 112 -4.30 1.42 14.69
N VAL A 113 -4.36 1.75 15.99
CA VAL A 113 -3.74 2.97 16.52
C VAL A 113 -2.25 2.97 16.26
N GLU A 114 -1.53 1.87 16.53
CA GLU A 114 -0.09 1.76 16.25
C GLU A 114 0.24 2.03 14.78
N LEU A 115 -0.56 1.51 13.84
CA LEU A 115 -0.33 1.71 12.41
C LEU A 115 -0.54 3.18 12.02
N TYR A 116 -1.67 3.78 12.41
CA TYR A 116 -2.08 5.12 11.97
C TYR A 116 -1.49 6.27 12.80
N ASP A 117 -0.93 6.00 13.99
CA ASP A 117 -0.15 6.96 14.76
C ASP A 117 1.22 7.23 14.11
N THR A 118 1.74 6.27 13.33
CA THR A 118 2.87 6.56 12.44
C THR A 118 2.45 7.56 11.37
N PRO A 119 3.33 8.49 10.96
CA PRO A 119 2.97 9.46 9.94
C PRO A 119 2.98 8.80 8.57
N ILE A 120 2.00 7.94 8.27
CA ILE A 120 1.94 7.08 7.08
C ILE A 120 2.10 7.91 5.81
N LEU A 121 1.35 9.02 5.68
CA LEU A 121 1.41 9.90 4.52
C LEU A 121 2.74 10.63 4.38
N GLU A 122 3.51 10.75 5.45
CA GLU A 122 4.87 11.27 5.39
C GLU A 122 5.84 10.11 5.10
N ASN A 123 5.58 8.90 5.60
CA ASN A 123 6.46 7.74 5.53
C ASN A 123 6.31 6.88 4.27
N VAL A 124 5.39 7.21 3.36
CA VAL A 124 5.27 6.49 2.09
C VAL A 124 6.52 6.75 1.26
N CYS A 125 7.49 5.84 1.37
CA CYS A 125 8.61 5.78 0.45
C CYS A 125 8.10 5.14 -0.84
N PHE A 126 7.92 5.96 -1.88
CA PHE A 126 8.11 5.45 -3.23
C PHE A 126 9.56 4.99 -3.26
N PRO A 127 9.88 3.72 -3.58
CA PRO A 127 11.25 3.34 -3.81
C PRO A 127 11.78 4.24 -4.93
N CYS A 128 12.44 5.31 -4.50
CA CYS A 128 13.32 6.11 -5.31
C CYS A 128 14.23 5.10 -5.98
N VAL A 129 14.45 5.28 -7.27
CA VAL A 129 15.37 4.46 -8.04
C VAL A 129 16.75 4.59 -7.38
N ILE A 130 17.03 3.74 -6.40
CA ILE A 130 18.38 3.41 -6.00
C ILE A 130 18.82 2.42 -7.07
N PRO A 131 19.81 2.78 -7.91
CA PRO A 131 20.46 1.78 -8.74
C PRO A 131 20.97 0.69 -7.79
N ASN A 132 20.52 -0.56 -7.97
CA ASN A 132 20.95 -1.79 -7.27
C ASN A 132 20.11 -2.38 -6.12
N HIS A 133 18.79 -2.14 -6.02
CA HIS A 133 17.93 -2.93 -5.11
C HIS A 133 18.33 -2.90 -3.60
N GLN A 134 19.20 -1.98 -3.18
CA GLN A 134 19.54 -1.85 -1.76
C GLN A 134 18.43 -1.11 -1.05
N ILE A 135 17.80 -1.78 -0.09
CA ILE A 135 17.01 -1.10 0.95
C ILE A 135 17.99 -0.17 1.67
N ALA A 136 17.73 1.15 1.64
CA ALA A 136 18.60 2.13 2.26
C ALA A 136 18.54 2.02 3.79
N TYR A 137 19.32 1.10 4.35
CA TYR A 137 19.72 1.11 5.75
C TYR A 137 21.08 1.79 5.85
N VAL A 138 21.12 3.04 6.30
CA VAL A 138 22.35 3.71 6.72
C VAL A 138 22.26 3.91 8.23
N ASN A 139 23.22 3.36 8.98
CA ASN A 139 23.32 3.47 10.45
C ASN A 139 22.09 2.96 11.23
N ASN A 140 21.49 1.82 10.85
CA ASN A 140 20.33 1.21 11.53
C ASN A 140 19.10 2.14 11.69
N LYS A 141 19.01 3.22 10.91
CA LYS A 141 17.89 4.16 10.93
C LYS A 141 17.22 4.18 9.57
N LEU A 142 15.94 3.81 9.53
CA LEU A 142 15.11 3.91 8.33
C LEU A 142 14.98 5.39 7.97
N TYR A 143 15.64 5.84 6.90
CA TYR A 143 15.46 7.19 6.39
C TYR A 143 14.08 7.27 5.73
N LEU A 144 13.11 7.75 6.50
CA LEU A 144 11.80 8.16 6.02
C LEU A 144 11.97 9.46 5.24
N MET A 145 12.19 9.36 3.93
CA MET A 145 11.99 10.50 3.04
C MET A 145 10.48 10.78 3.00
N GLN A 146 10.09 12.04 3.15
CA GLN A 146 8.68 12.40 3.14
C GLN A 146 8.05 11.98 1.80
N LEU A 147 6.80 11.50 1.76
CA LEU A 147 6.11 11.14 0.50
C LEU A 147 6.26 12.22 -0.57
N LEU A 148 6.06 13.47 -0.16
CA LEU A 148 6.20 14.65 -1.01
C LEU A 148 7.64 14.82 -1.52
N GLU A 149 8.62 14.60 -0.64
CA GLU A 149 10.05 14.68 -0.96
C GLU A 149 10.45 13.56 -1.92
N SER A 150 10.04 12.32 -1.70
CA SER A 150 10.30 11.19 -2.61
C SER A 150 9.75 11.44 -4.02
N PHE A 151 8.59 12.10 -4.11
CA PHE A 151 7.98 12.52 -5.36
C PHE A 151 8.72 13.68 -6.02
N GLN A 152 9.11 14.69 -5.26
CA GLN A 152 9.88 15.83 -5.77
C GLN A 152 11.28 15.41 -6.23
N THR A 153 11.95 14.51 -5.52
CA THR A 153 13.25 13.96 -5.91
C THR A 153 13.15 13.10 -7.17
N SER A 154 12.13 12.23 -7.25
CA SER A 154 11.95 11.35 -8.41
C SER A 154 11.40 12.08 -9.63
N PHE A 155 10.70 13.21 -9.43
CA PHE A 155 10.08 14.02 -10.48
C PHE A 155 10.35 15.53 -10.24
N PRO A 156 11.61 15.99 -10.42
CA PRO A 156 12.03 17.35 -10.05
C PRO A 156 11.37 18.46 -10.87
N THR A 157 10.84 18.13 -12.06
CA THR A 157 10.13 19.08 -12.94
C THR A 157 8.67 19.29 -12.54
N VAL A 158 8.20 18.64 -11.48
CA VAL A 158 6.77 18.52 -11.16
C VAL A 158 6.46 19.19 -9.83
N LYS A 159 5.54 20.17 -9.85
CA LYS A 159 4.98 20.73 -8.62
C LYS A 159 3.88 19.85 -8.06
N PHE A 160 4.10 19.33 -6.86
CA PHE A 160 3.10 18.60 -6.09
C PHE A 160 2.39 19.57 -5.12
N PRO A 161 1.06 19.44 -4.91
CA PRO A 161 0.37 20.19 -3.87
C PRO A 161 0.86 19.75 -2.47
N PRO A 162 0.74 20.62 -1.45
CA PRO A 162 1.07 20.24 -0.08
C PRO A 162 0.16 19.10 0.40
N LEU A 163 0.63 18.36 1.41
CA LEU A 163 -0.19 17.36 2.08
C LEU A 163 -1.42 18.04 2.71
N PRO A 164 -2.58 17.35 2.75
CA PRO A 164 -3.73 17.87 3.48
C PRO A 164 -3.41 18.01 4.97
N GLU A 165 -3.98 19.04 5.60
CA GLU A 165 -3.87 19.21 7.05
C GLU A 165 -4.57 18.06 7.78
N ARG A 166 -4.02 17.67 8.94
CA ARG A 166 -4.67 16.68 9.82
C ARG A 166 -5.84 17.34 10.54
N GLY A 167 -6.89 16.56 10.78
CA GLY A 167 -7.98 16.98 11.68
C GLY A 167 -7.56 16.94 13.14
N ASP A 168 -8.52 17.22 14.02
CA ASP A 168 -8.40 17.26 15.48
C ASP A 168 -8.80 15.94 16.18
N PHE A 169 -9.15 14.91 15.42
CA PHE A 169 -9.53 13.59 15.94
C PHE A 169 -8.36 12.91 16.67
N ASP A 170 -8.57 12.52 17.94
CA ASP A 170 -7.60 11.73 18.70
C ASP A 170 -7.74 10.24 18.33
N LEU A 171 -6.71 9.69 17.69
CA LEU A 171 -6.65 8.27 17.33
C LEU A 171 -6.82 7.34 18.54
N LYS A 172 -6.51 7.79 19.76
CA LYS A 172 -6.68 6.98 20.98
C LYS A 172 -8.14 6.68 21.29
N ASP A 173 -9.09 7.47 20.80
CA ASP A 173 -10.53 7.21 20.94
C ASP A 173 -10.94 5.88 20.30
N VAL A 174 -10.16 5.39 19.32
CA VAL A 174 -10.40 4.08 18.70
C VAL A 174 -10.28 2.95 19.72
N LEU A 175 -9.39 3.06 20.72
CA LEU A 175 -9.14 2.00 21.71
C LEU A 175 -10.38 1.65 22.53
N GLU A 176 -11.21 2.65 22.81
CA GLU A 176 -12.44 2.53 23.60
C GLU A 176 -13.68 2.31 22.73
N SER A 177 -13.55 2.29 21.40
CA SER A 177 -14.69 2.16 20.48
C SER A 177 -15.20 0.72 20.40
N PRO A 178 -16.40 0.42 20.93
CA PRO A 178 -16.93 -0.95 20.97
C PRO A 178 -17.37 -1.44 19.58
N TYR A 179 -17.74 -0.52 18.69
CA TYR A 179 -18.27 -0.84 17.35
C TYR A 179 -17.25 -0.66 16.23
N PHE A 180 -15.96 -0.49 16.56
CA PHE A 180 -14.92 -0.34 15.55
C PHE A 180 -14.69 -1.62 14.75
N PHE A 181 -14.69 -2.77 15.44
CA PHE A 181 -14.78 -4.12 14.87
C PHE A 181 -15.77 -4.90 15.73
N ASN A 182 -16.83 -5.41 15.11
CA ASN A 182 -17.92 -6.15 15.76
C ASN A 182 -18.23 -7.42 14.96
#